data_AF-A0A382MIC0-F1
#
_entry.id   AF-A0A382MIC0-F1
#
_cell.length_a   1.000
_cell.length_b   1.000
_cell.length_c   1.000
_cell.angle_alpha   90.00
_cell.angle_beta   90.00
_cell.angle_gamma   90.00
#
_symmetry.space_group_name_H-M   'P 1'
#
loop_
_entity.id
_entity.type
_entity.pdbx_description
1 polymer ?
#
loop_
_entity_poly.entity_id
_entity_poly.type
_entity_poly.pdbx_seq_one_letter_code
_entity_poly.pdbx_strand_id
1 'polypeptide(L)'
;VNPLLLLALGLCIVLGGILWLRLHPFLSLILGAFAVGGLTSIDNLEKAMTAKYHGESVRKAINEGVKNRIAEFKKKGEKFDAKTIRKEVRRNLEEKDKELKSTAQAKAEDYRKSNNTLKRITTAFGGTCAKIGILIAMACVIGRCMLASGAAERIVRGALSLVGERGAPVAFCGSAFLLGIPVFFDSLFLLAIPLVKATWLKVRKNYVLFVVALVAGGTMTHSLVPPTPGPLFVAEELG
;
A
#
# COMPACT_ATOMS: atom_id res chain seq x y z
N VAL A 1 21.26 14.17 -8.52
CA VAL A 1 20.07 14.32 -9.38
C VAL A 1 18.96 14.98 -8.56
N ASN A 2 18.25 15.96 -9.12
CA ASN A 2 17.14 16.61 -8.41
C ASN A 2 16.02 15.57 -8.13
N PRO A 3 15.47 15.51 -6.90
CA PRO A 3 14.42 14.55 -6.55
C PRO A 3 13.19 14.63 -7.47
N LEU A 4 12.81 15.85 -7.87
CA LEU A 4 11.74 16.11 -8.85
C LEU A 4 12.00 15.46 -10.20
N LEU A 5 13.26 15.39 -10.63
CA LEU A 5 13.67 14.82 -11.91
C LEU A 5 13.63 13.28 -11.87
N LEU A 6 14.00 12.68 -10.73
CA LEU A 6 13.82 11.24 -10.49
C LEU A 6 12.35 10.84 -10.49
N LEU A 7 11.49 11.66 -9.88
CA LEU A 7 10.04 11.44 -9.88
C LEU A 7 9.46 11.56 -11.28
N ALA A 8 9.81 12.62 -12.01
CA ALA A 8 9.36 12.82 -13.39
C ALA A 8 9.81 11.66 -14.30
N LEU A 9 11.07 11.23 -14.17
CA LEU A 9 11.61 10.10 -14.93
C LEU A 9 10.89 8.79 -14.61
N GLY A 10 10.64 8.51 -13.33
CA GLY A 10 9.84 7.36 -12.89
C GLY A 10 8.43 7.36 -13.49
N LEU A 11 7.75 8.51 -13.44
CA LEU A 11 6.41 8.67 -14.02
C LEU A 11 6.42 8.47 -15.53
N CYS A 12 7.41 9.03 -16.24
CA CYS A 12 7.56 8.85 -17.68
C CYS A 12 7.79 7.39 -18.07
N ILE A 13 8.59 6.64 -17.32
CA ILE A 13 8.81 5.21 -17.56
C ILE A 13 7.52 4.41 -17.36
N VAL A 14 6.78 4.71 -16.28
CA VAL A 14 5.53 4.00 -15.98
C VAL A 14 4.45 4.31 -17.03
N LEU A 15 4.21 5.59 -17.31
CA LEU A 15 3.20 5.99 -18.29
C LEU A 15 3.58 5.56 -19.70
N GLY A 16 4.85 5.72 -20.09
CA GLY A 16 5.34 5.29 -21.40
C GLY A 16 5.26 3.77 -21.58
N GLY A 17 5.57 3.00 -20.53
CA GLY A 17 5.44 1.55 -20.55
C GLY A 17 4.01 1.07 -20.76
N ILE A 18 3.05 1.69 -20.06
CA ILE A 18 1.64 1.32 -20.16
C ILE A 18 1.02 1.80 -21.48
N LEU A 19 1.22 3.06 -21.85
CA LEU A 19 0.51 3.69 -22.97
C LEU A 19 1.15 3.37 -24.32
N TRP A 20 2.48 3.39 -24.41
CA TRP A 20 3.19 3.25 -25.68
C TRP A 20 3.55 1.80 -25.98
N LEU A 21 4.14 1.11 -25.00
CA LEU A 21 4.65 -0.25 -25.16
C LEU A 21 3.59 -1.32 -24.83
N ARG A 22 2.38 -0.91 -24.41
CA ARG A 22 1.30 -1.81 -23.95
C ARG A 22 1.78 -2.87 -22.95
N LEU A 23 2.73 -2.51 -22.10
CA LEU A 23 3.24 -3.40 -21.07
C LEU A 23 2.18 -3.57 -19.98
N HIS A 24 2.14 -4.77 -19.39
CA HIS A 24 1.32 -5.02 -18.22
C HIS A 24 1.70 -4.04 -17.09
N PRO A 25 0.74 -3.38 -16.40
CA PRO A 25 1.02 -2.32 -15.42
C PRO A 25 2.04 -2.72 -14.35
N PHE A 26 1.96 -3.98 -13.90
CA PHE A 26 2.91 -4.55 -12.93
C PHE A 26 4.37 -4.52 -13.42
N LEU A 27 4.61 -4.86 -14.68
CA LEU A 27 5.96 -4.90 -15.25
C LEU A 27 6.52 -3.49 -15.44
N SER A 28 5.66 -2.55 -15.85
CA SER A 28 6.03 -1.15 -16.01
C SER A 28 6.37 -0.48 -14.66
N LEU A 29 5.63 -0.80 -13.60
CA LEU A 29 5.92 -0.37 -12.23
C LEU A 29 7.27 -0.90 -11.71
N ILE A 30 7.56 -2.18 -11.96
CA ILE A 30 8.85 -2.79 -11.59
C ILE A 30 10.00 -2.06 -12.30
N LEU A 31 9.89 -1.86 -13.61
CA LEU A 31 10.92 -1.17 -14.39
C LEU A 31 11.14 0.28 -13.90
N GLY A 32 10.07 1.01 -13.63
CA GLY A 32 10.14 2.35 -13.04
C GLY A 32 10.84 2.35 -11.68
N ALA A 33 10.48 1.42 -10.80
CA ALA A 33 11.08 1.30 -9.46
C ALA A 33 12.58 0.98 -9.52
N PHE A 34 13.00 0.05 -10.39
CA PHE A 34 14.42 -0.29 -10.57
C PHE A 34 15.21 0.86 -11.20
N ALA A 35 14.65 1.54 -12.20
CA ALA A 35 15.30 2.68 -12.84
C ALA A 35 15.50 3.85 -11.85
N VAL A 36 14.44 4.24 -11.13
CA VAL A 36 14.53 5.32 -10.12
C VAL A 36 15.42 4.91 -8.96
N GLY A 37 15.30 3.67 -8.47
CA GLY A 37 16.11 3.14 -7.37
C GLY A 37 17.60 3.09 -7.72
N GLY A 38 17.93 2.72 -8.96
CA GLY A 38 19.30 2.72 -9.48
C GLY A 38 19.88 4.13 -9.69
N LEU A 39 19.06 5.07 -10.15
CA LEU A 39 19.45 6.46 -10.42
C LEU A 39 19.45 7.35 -9.15
N THR A 40 18.93 6.85 -8.03
CA THR A 40 18.91 7.59 -6.77
C THR A 40 20.34 7.78 -6.25
N SER A 41 20.84 9.01 -6.36
CA SER A 41 22.17 9.43 -5.90
C SER A 41 22.37 9.16 -4.41
N ILE A 42 23.58 8.71 -4.07
CA ILE A 42 24.01 8.31 -2.73
C ILE A 42 23.90 9.48 -1.74
N ASP A 43 24.17 10.71 -2.18
CA ASP A 43 24.11 11.91 -1.32
C ASP A 43 22.68 12.26 -0.90
N ASN A 44 21.71 12.07 -1.81
CA ASN A 44 20.30 12.25 -1.49
C ASN A 44 19.80 11.18 -0.52
N LEU A 45 20.34 9.96 -0.64
CA LEU A 45 20.02 8.89 0.28
C LEU A 45 20.57 9.18 1.69
N GLU A 46 21.79 9.68 1.78
CA GLU A 46 22.39 10.02 3.07
C GLU A 46 21.57 11.10 3.79
N LYS A 47 21.18 12.16 3.07
CA LYS A 47 20.28 13.20 3.62
C LYS A 47 18.92 12.65 4.06
N ALA A 48 18.34 11.72 3.29
CA ALA A 48 17.06 11.10 3.66
C ALA A 48 17.21 10.13 4.85
N MET A 49 18.28 9.34 4.89
CA MET A 49 18.54 8.35 5.94
C MET A 49 18.91 9.03 7.25
N THR A 50 19.70 10.10 7.22
CA THR A 50 20.02 10.91 8.40
C THR A 50 18.77 11.55 8.99
N ALA A 51 17.89 12.11 8.16
CA ALA A 51 16.60 12.63 8.60
C ALA A 51 15.71 11.53 9.20
N LYS A 52 15.65 10.35 8.57
CA LYS A 52 14.87 9.20 9.06
C LYS A 52 15.41 8.68 10.40
N TYR A 53 16.72 8.43 10.50
CA TYR A 53 17.35 7.94 11.73
C TYR A 53 17.29 8.95 12.87
N HIS A 54 17.40 10.24 12.57
CA HIS A 54 17.22 11.31 13.55
C HIS A 54 15.78 11.34 14.09
N GLY A 55 14.77 11.29 13.22
CA GLY A 55 13.38 11.23 13.64
C GLY A 55 13.07 9.99 14.49
N GLU A 56 13.62 8.83 14.11
CA GLU A 56 13.41 7.58 14.83
C GLU A 56 14.13 7.56 16.19
N SER A 57 15.37 8.08 16.26
CA SER A 57 16.13 8.18 17.51
C SER A 57 15.50 9.16 18.49
N VAL A 58 15.00 10.30 18.00
CA VAL A 58 14.23 11.26 18.80
C VAL A 58 12.94 10.63 19.33
N ARG A 59 12.19 9.92 18.48
CA ARG A 59 10.93 9.26 18.89
C ARG A 59 11.17 8.19 19.95
N LYS A 60 12.22 7.37 19.81
CA LYS A 60 12.62 6.37 20.81
C LYS A 60 13.05 7.04 22.12
N ALA A 61 13.91 8.04 22.06
CA ALA A 61 14.38 8.77 23.25
C ALA A 61 13.24 9.46 24.00
N ILE A 62 12.25 10.03 23.29
CA ILE A 62 11.04 10.60 23.93
C ILE A 62 10.25 9.49 24.64
N ASN A 63 9.96 8.38 23.96
CA ASN A 63 9.16 7.31 24.55
C ASN A 63 9.85 6.69 25.77
N GLU A 64 11.17 6.49 25.71
CA GLU A 64 11.97 5.95 26.79
C GLU A 64 12.08 6.94 27.96
N GLY A 65 12.34 8.22 27.68
CA GLY A 65 12.36 9.28 28.70
C GLY A 65 11.00 9.44 29.40
N VAL A 66 9.89 9.37 28.65
CA VAL A 66 8.54 9.38 29.22
C VAL A 66 8.30 8.15 30.10
N LYS A 67 8.67 6.96 29.63
CA LYS A 67 8.52 5.70 30.39
C LYS A 67 9.31 5.75 31.70
N ASN A 68 10.54 6.24 31.67
CA ASN A 68 11.40 6.35 32.84
C ASN A 68 10.85 7.35 33.86
N ARG A 69 10.37 8.51 33.42
CA ARG A 69 9.73 9.49 34.31
C ARG A 69 8.42 8.98 34.91
N ILE A 70 7.57 8.32 34.11
CA ILE A 70 6.35 7.69 34.63
C ILE A 70 6.68 6.63 35.68
N ALA A 71 7.73 5.82 35.47
CA ALA A 71 8.17 4.84 36.47
C ALA A 71 8.68 5.52 37.76
N GLU A 72 9.33 6.68 37.66
CA GLU A 72 9.79 7.47 38.80
C GLU A 72 8.61 8.06 39.60
N PHE A 73 7.63 8.66 38.93
CA PHE A 73 6.41 9.17 39.57
C PHE A 73 5.60 8.04 40.22
N LYS A 74 5.56 6.85 39.58
CA LYS A 74 4.89 5.66 40.13
C LYS A 74 5.57 5.14 41.41
N LYS A 75 6.90 5.22 41.51
CA LYS A 75 7.65 4.89 42.74
C LYS A 75 7.44 5.92 43.86
N LYS A 76 7.24 7.19 43.51
CA LYS A 76 6.99 8.28 44.46
C LYS A 76 5.53 8.38 44.91
N GLY A 77 4.60 7.65 44.29
CA GLY A 77 3.17 7.65 44.65
C GLY A 77 2.43 8.92 44.23
N GLU A 78 3.01 9.75 43.36
CA GLU A 78 2.42 11.02 42.91
C GLU A 78 1.53 10.84 41.68
N LYS A 79 0.52 11.70 41.54
CA LYS A 79 -0.30 11.78 40.33
C LYS A 79 0.55 12.35 39.19
N PHE A 80 0.66 11.61 38.10
CA PHE A 80 1.41 12.04 36.92
C PHE A 80 0.48 12.36 35.75
N ASP A 81 0.77 13.46 35.06
CA ASP A 81 0.16 13.79 33.76
C ASP A 81 1.14 13.49 32.61
N ALA A 82 0.75 12.55 31.75
CA ALA A 82 1.56 12.10 30.62
C ALA A 82 1.86 13.20 29.60
N LYS A 83 0.97 14.20 29.44
CA LYS A 83 1.17 15.30 28.49
C LYS A 83 2.26 16.26 28.97
N THR A 84 2.23 16.62 30.25
CA THR A 84 3.23 17.49 30.87
C THR A 84 4.61 16.84 30.86
N ILE A 85 4.69 15.56 31.21
CA ILE A 85 5.95 14.78 31.19
C ILE A 85 6.54 14.72 29.77
N ARG A 86 5.70 14.51 28.75
CA ARG A 86 6.16 14.46 27.35
C ARG A 86 6.72 15.80 26.87
N LYS A 87 6.10 16.91 27.27
CA LYS A 87 6.56 18.27 26.93
C LYS A 87 7.93 18.56 27.54
N GLU A 88 8.14 18.14 28.78
CA GLU A 88 9.40 18.36 29.50
C GLU A 88 10.52 17.44 29.02
N VAL A 89 10.23 16.17 28.72
CA VAL A 89 11.19 15.25 28.08
C VAL A 89 11.60 15.78 26.72
N ARG A 90 10.67 16.33 25.93
CA ARG A 90 10.96 16.94 24.63
C ARG A 90 11.89 18.15 24.76
N ARG A 91 11.70 18.99 25.78
CA ARG A 91 12.58 20.15 26.07
C ARG A 91 14.00 19.72 26.43
N ASN A 92 14.16 18.69 27.25
CA ASN A 92 15.49 18.16 27.61
C ASN A 92 16.18 17.44 26.42
N LEU A 93 15.39 17.00 25.44
CA LEU A 93 15.89 16.40 24.21
C LEU A 93 16.38 17.44 23.19
N GLU A 94 15.94 18.70 23.27
CA GLU A 94 16.48 19.78 22.44
C GLU A 94 17.97 20.05 22.74
N GLU A 95 18.41 19.87 23.98
CA GLU A 95 19.83 19.95 24.35
C GLU A 95 20.65 18.76 23.82
N LYS A 96 20.06 17.56 23.76
CA LYS A 96 20.69 16.36 23.20
C LYS A 96 20.53 16.21 21.68
N ASP A 97 19.83 17.13 21.02
CA ASP A 97 19.51 17.04 19.59
C ASP A 97 20.78 16.99 18.70
N LYS A 98 21.86 17.66 19.12
CA LYS A 98 23.16 17.61 18.44
C LYS A 98 23.81 16.22 18.52
N GLU A 99 23.74 15.53 19.66
CA GLU A 99 24.24 14.16 19.82
C GLU A 99 23.38 13.15 19.05
N LEU A 100 22.06 13.34 19.02
CA LEU A 100 21.16 12.47 18.26
C LEU A 100 21.40 12.62 16.74
N LYS A 101 21.70 13.83 16.27
CA LYS A 101 22.07 14.09 14.86
C LYS A 101 23.39 13.43 14.48
N SER A 102 24.43 13.54 15.31
CA SER A 102 25.73 12.91 15.02
C SER A 102 25.63 11.38 15.00
N THR A 103 24.86 10.79 15.93
CA THR A 103 24.62 9.34 15.97
C THR A 103 23.83 8.85 14.75
N ALA A 104 22.86 9.65 14.28
CA ALA A 104 22.09 9.37 13.07
C ALA A 104 22.95 9.48 11.79
N GLN A 105 23.90 10.42 11.76
CA GLN A 105 24.88 10.59 10.69
C GLN A 105 25.84 9.40 10.60
N ALA A 106 26.43 8.98 11.72
CA ALA A 106 27.31 7.82 11.77
C ALA A 106 26.61 6.53 11.26
N LYS A 107 25.36 6.31 11.67
CA LYS A 107 24.56 5.17 11.19
C LYS A 107 24.24 5.24 9.70
N ALA A 108 24.01 6.44 9.16
CA ALA A 108 23.77 6.61 7.73
C ALA A 108 25.04 6.35 6.89
N GLU A 109 26.21 6.77 7.38
CA GLU A 109 27.50 6.50 6.76
C GLU A 109 27.87 5.02 6.79
N ASP A 110 27.63 4.32 7.90
CA ASP A 110 27.85 2.87 8.01
C ASP A 110 26.95 2.10 7.04
N TYR A 111 25.70 2.52 6.91
CA TYR A 111 24.77 1.94 5.94
C TYR A 111 25.26 2.13 4.49
N ARG A 112 25.91 3.27 4.19
CA ARG A 112 26.51 3.57 2.89
C ARG A 112 27.69 2.66 2.58
N LYS A 113 28.58 2.43 3.54
CA LYS A 113 29.79 1.60 3.35
C LYS A 113 29.47 0.12 3.17
N SER A 114 28.41 -0.38 3.82
CA SER A 114 28.09 -1.81 3.85
C SER A 114 27.20 -2.28 2.69
N ASN A 115 26.45 -1.38 2.03
CA ASN A 115 25.36 -1.76 1.15
C ASN A 115 25.47 -1.22 -0.28
N ASN A 116 25.80 -2.12 -1.21
CA ASN A 116 25.64 -1.90 -2.65
C ASN A 116 24.17 -1.64 -3.04
N THR A 117 23.95 -0.91 -4.13
CA THR A 117 22.60 -0.59 -4.66
C THR A 117 21.70 -1.82 -4.78
N LEU A 118 22.24 -2.93 -5.31
CA LEU A 118 21.50 -4.17 -5.45
C LEU A 118 21.04 -4.74 -4.10
N LYS A 119 21.95 -4.80 -3.12
CA LYS A 119 21.66 -5.31 -1.76
C LYS A 119 20.59 -4.47 -1.07
N ARG A 120 20.59 -3.15 -1.29
CA ARG A 120 19.57 -2.23 -0.74
C ARG A 120 18.19 -2.51 -1.34
N ILE A 121 18.11 -2.64 -2.67
CA ILE A 121 16.84 -2.92 -3.36
C ILE A 121 16.32 -4.29 -2.91
N THR A 122 17.16 -5.33 -2.91
CA THR A 122 16.75 -6.68 -2.50
C THR A 122 16.33 -6.76 -1.04
N THR A 123 17.03 -6.07 -0.11
CA THR A 123 16.68 -6.08 1.31
C THR A 123 15.35 -5.38 1.57
N ALA A 124 15.13 -4.20 0.95
CA ALA A 124 13.89 -3.47 1.08
C ALA A 124 12.71 -4.23 0.45
N PHE A 125 12.89 -4.73 -0.78
CA PHE A 125 11.91 -5.53 -1.48
C PHE A 125 11.56 -6.81 -0.71
N GLY A 126 12.58 -7.57 -0.27
CA GLY A 126 12.40 -8.80 0.50
C GLY A 126 11.69 -8.57 1.83
N GLY A 127 12.00 -7.48 2.53
CA GLY A 127 11.30 -7.09 3.76
C GLY A 127 9.81 -6.84 3.51
N THR A 128 9.46 -6.09 2.46
CA THR A 128 8.05 -5.87 2.09
C THR A 128 7.37 -7.17 1.67
N CYS A 129 8.01 -7.97 0.81
CA CYS A 129 7.47 -9.27 0.40
C CYS A 129 7.25 -10.22 1.57
N ALA A 130 8.11 -10.23 2.58
CA ALA A 130 7.92 -11.07 3.77
C ALA A 130 6.68 -10.64 4.58
N LYS A 131 6.39 -9.34 4.65
CA LYS A 131 5.26 -8.81 5.43
C LYS A 131 3.91 -9.03 4.77
N ILE A 132 3.78 -8.74 3.46
CA ILE A 132 2.48 -8.79 2.76
C ILE A 132 2.38 -9.95 1.74
N GLY A 133 3.48 -10.60 1.40
CA GLY A 133 3.52 -11.58 0.31
C GLY A 133 2.69 -12.82 0.58
N ILE A 134 2.67 -13.32 1.83
CA ILE A 134 1.86 -14.49 2.19
C ILE A 134 0.36 -14.19 2.12
N LEU A 135 -0.06 -12.99 2.54
CA LEU A 135 -1.45 -12.54 2.47
C LEU A 135 -1.91 -12.45 1.00
N ILE A 136 -1.08 -11.85 0.15
CA ILE A 136 -1.36 -11.76 -1.28
C ILE A 136 -1.43 -13.15 -1.91
N ALA A 137 -0.48 -14.04 -1.60
CA ALA A 137 -0.46 -15.41 -2.14
C ALA A 137 -1.74 -16.18 -1.77
N MET A 138 -2.18 -16.10 -0.52
CA MET A 138 -3.43 -16.74 -0.07
C MET A 138 -4.66 -16.14 -0.75
N ALA A 139 -4.73 -14.81 -0.89
CA ALA A 139 -5.80 -14.14 -1.61
C ALA A 139 -5.87 -14.59 -3.07
N CYS A 140 -4.73 -14.70 -3.77
CA CYS A 140 -4.63 -15.23 -5.12
C CYS A 140 -5.20 -16.64 -5.25
N VAL A 141 -4.85 -17.53 -4.31
CA VAL A 141 -5.32 -18.93 -4.30
C VAL A 141 -6.83 -18.98 -4.13
N ILE A 142 -7.37 -18.28 -3.14
CA ILE A 142 -8.81 -18.20 -2.88
C ILE A 142 -9.54 -17.63 -4.11
N GLY A 143 -9.04 -16.53 -4.68
CA GLY A 143 -9.62 -15.91 -5.86
C GLY A 143 -9.65 -16.85 -7.07
N ARG A 144 -8.56 -17.57 -7.34
CA ARG A 144 -8.50 -18.56 -8.42
C ARG A 144 -9.43 -19.74 -8.18
N CYS A 145 -9.49 -20.27 -6.97
CA CYS A 145 -10.44 -21.34 -6.62
C CYS A 145 -11.89 -20.88 -6.77
N MET A 146 -12.23 -19.66 -6.38
CA MET A 146 -13.58 -19.11 -6.51
C MET A 146 -14.00 -18.89 -7.96
N LEU A 147 -13.06 -18.47 -8.82
CA LEU A 147 -13.27 -18.36 -10.27
C LEU A 147 -13.42 -19.74 -10.91
N ALA A 148 -12.52 -20.68 -10.59
CA ALA A 148 -12.52 -22.02 -11.18
C ALA A 148 -13.73 -22.87 -10.77
N SER A 149 -14.23 -22.69 -9.54
CA SER A 149 -15.43 -23.39 -9.04
C SER A 149 -16.75 -22.83 -9.57
N GLY A 150 -16.73 -21.70 -10.29
CA GLY A 150 -17.96 -21.02 -10.72
C GLY A 150 -18.73 -20.34 -9.58
N ALA A 151 -18.20 -20.31 -8.36
CA ALA A 151 -18.83 -19.67 -7.22
C ALA A 151 -19.03 -18.16 -7.45
N ALA A 152 -18.06 -17.50 -8.10
CA ALA A 152 -18.18 -16.10 -8.51
C ALA A 152 -19.38 -15.86 -9.44
N GLU A 153 -19.58 -16.73 -10.44
CA GLU A 153 -20.73 -16.66 -11.34
C GLU A 153 -22.06 -16.89 -10.59
N ARG A 154 -22.08 -17.85 -9.65
CA ARG A 154 -23.28 -18.11 -8.83
C ARG A 154 -23.67 -16.89 -7.99
N ILE A 155 -22.70 -16.16 -7.44
CA ILE A 155 -22.94 -14.94 -6.65
C ILE A 155 -23.57 -13.85 -7.53
N VAL A 156 -23.00 -13.60 -8.71
CA VAL A 156 -23.53 -12.58 -9.65
C VAL A 156 -24.96 -12.94 -10.07
N ARG A 157 -25.21 -14.20 -10.43
CA ARG A 157 -26.55 -14.68 -10.80
C ARG A 157 -27.54 -14.60 -9.64
N GLY A 158 -27.10 -14.92 -8.42
CA GLY A 158 -27.90 -14.78 -7.20
C GLY A 158 -28.32 -13.34 -6.94
N ALA A 159 -27.38 -12.39 -7.01
CA ALA A 159 -27.70 -10.97 -6.87
C ALA A 159 -28.67 -10.47 -7.95
N LEU A 160 -28.49 -10.91 -9.20
CA LEU A 160 -29.42 -10.64 -10.30
C LEU A 160 -30.82 -11.19 -10.05
N SER A 161 -30.94 -12.39 -9.48
CA SER A 161 -32.24 -12.98 -9.14
C SER A 161 -32.96 -12.23 -8.01
N LEU A 162 -32.21 -11.60 -7.10
CA LEU A 162 -32.74 -10.92 -5.93
C LEU A 162 -33.21 -9.50 -6.24
N VAL A 163 -32.42 -8.75 -7.03
CA VAL A 163 -32.73 -7.38 -7.45
C VAL A 163 -33.65 -7.35 -8.69
N GLY A 164 -33.65 -8.44 -9.46
CA GLY A 164 -34.40 -8.57 -10.70
C GLY A 164 -33.77 -7.85 -11.88
N GLU A 165 -34.27 -8.15 -13.07
CA GLU A 165 -33.75 -7.65 -14.36
C GLU A 165 -33.77 -6.12 -14.48
N ARG A 166 -34.71 -5.45 -13.78
CA ARG A 166 -34.82 -3.99 -13.79
C ARG A 166 -33.68 -3.29 -13.06
N GLY A 167 -33.07 -3.94 -12.06
CA GLY A 167 -31.96 -3.43 -11.26
C GLY A 167 -30.63 -4.15 -11.50
N ALA A 168 -30.46 -4.79 -12.66
CA ALA A 168 -29.22 -5.44 -13.07
C ALA A 168 -27.92 -4.60 -12.86
N PRO A 169 -27.86 -3.27 -13.10
CA PRO A 169 -26.66 -2.49 -12.84
C PRO A 169 -26.24 -2.52 -11.36
N VAL A 170 -27.21 -2.45 -10.44
CA VAL A 170 -26.96 -2.48 -9.00
C VAL A 170 -26.48 -3.86 -8.57
N ALA A 171 -27.07 -4.92 -9.13
CA ALA A 171 -26.62 -6.29 -8.90
C ALA A 171 -25.18 -6.51 -9.37
N PHE A 172 -24.81 -6.01 -10.55
CA PHE A 172 -23.43 -6.08 -11.05
C PHE A 172 -22.46 -5.26 -10.21
N CYS A 173 -22.83 -4.04 -9.80
CA CYS A 173 -22.01 -3.19 -8.94
C CYS A 173 -21.75 -3.85 -7.57
N GLY A 174 -22.81 -4.31 -6.89
CA GLY A 174 -22.69 -4.95 -5.58
C GLY A 174 -21.96 -6.29 -5.63
N SER A 175 -22.20 -7.10 -6.67
CA SER A 175 -21.47 -8.36 -6.86
C SER A 175 -20.01 -8.11 -7.20
N ALA A 176 -19.70 -7.13 -8.05
CA ALA A 176 -18.32 -6.76 -8.35
C ALA A 176 -17.60 -6.25 -7.10
N PHE A 177 -18.30 -5.49 -6.26
CA PHE A 177 -17.76 -5.01 -5.01
C PHE A 177 -17.40 -6.18 -4.08
N LEU A 178 -18.32 -7.13 -3.88
CA LEU A 178 -18.12 -8.27 -3.01
C LEU A 178 -17.03 -9.23 -3.54
N LEU A 179 -17.06 -9.52 -4.84
CA LEU A 179 -16.11 -10.45 -5.48
C LEU A 179 -14.72 -9.84 -5.65
N GLY A 180 -14.62 -8.51 -5.72
CA GLY A 180 -13.34 -7.80 -5.83
C GLY A 180 -12.45 -7.93 -4.59
N ILE A 181 -12.99 -8.41 -3.45
CA ILE A 181 -12.24 -8.57 -2.20
C ILE A 181 -11.23 -9.73 -2.36
N PRO A 182 -11.66 -10.96 -2.71
CA PRO A 182 -10.73 -12.06 -2.94
C PRO A 182 -10.21 -12.15 -4.39
N VAL A 183 -10.86 -11.52 -5.38
CA VAL A 183 -10.49 -11.66 -6.80
C VAL A 183 -9.91 -10.37 -7.36
N PHE A 184 -8.80 -10.48 -8.10
CA PHE A 184 -8.27 -9.35 -8.86
C PHE A 184 -9.29 -8.81 -9.85
N PHE A 185 -9.35 -7.48 -9.97
CA PHE A 185 -10.28 -6.78 -10.83
C PHE A 185 -10.25 -7.29 -12.27
N ASP A 186 -9.06 -7.50 -12.84
CA ASP A 186 -8.92 -7.97 -14.22
C ASP A 186 -9.56 -9.34 -14.44
N SER A 187 -9.38 -10.28 -13.50
CA SER A 187 -9.94 -11.62 -13.61
C SER A 187 -11.45 -11.64 -13.39
N LEU A 188 -11.93 -10.82 -12.45
CA LEU A 188 -13.36 -10.61 -12.20
C LEU A 188 -14.04 -9.99 -13.43
N PHE A 189 -13.41 -8.98 -14.03
CA PHE A 189 -13.91 -8.29 -15.20
C PHE A 189 -14.07 -9.24 -16.39
N LEU A 190 -13.05 -10.06 -16.68
CA LEU A 190 -13.10 -11.06 -17.74
C LEU A 190 -14.21 -12.10 -17.54
N LEU A 191 -14.45 -12.56 -16.30
CA LEU A 191 -15.56 -13.48 -15.99
C LEU A 191 -16.93 -12.80 -16.09
N ALA A 192 -17.02 -11.53 -15.70
CA ALA A 192 -18.29 -10.82 -15.66
C ALA A 192 -18.76 -10.33 -17.03
N ILE A 193 -17.87 -10.05 -17.99
CA ILE A 193 -18.25 -9.68 -19.37
C ILE A 193 -19.27 -10.64 -20.00
N PRO A 194 -19.06 -11.98 -20.05
CA PRO A 194 -20.03 -12.88 -20.66
C PRO A 194 -21.37 -12.87 -19.91
N LEU A 195 -21.37 -12.70 -18.58
CA LEU A 195 -22.57 -12.56 -17.76
C LEU A 195 -23.34 -11.26 -18.04
N VAL A 196 -22.62 -10.14 -18.17
CA VAL A 196 -23.17 -8.85 -18.56
C VAL A 196 -23.80 -8.95 -19.95
N LYS A 197 -23.12 -9.59 -20.91
CA LYS A 197 -23.65 -9.83 -22.25
C LYS A 197 -24.90 -10.72 -22.23
N ALA A 198 -24.89 -11.80 -21.45
CA ALA A 198 -26.05 -12.69 -21.31
C ALA A 198 -27.26 -11.98 -20.68
N THR A 199 -27.04 -11.11 -19.71
CA THR A 199 -28.09 -10.30 -19.07
C THR A 199 -28.61 -9.24 -20.04
N TRP A 200 -27.71 -8.58 -20.76
CA TRP A 200 -28.06 -7.60 -21.78
C TRP A 200 -28.97 -8.18 -22.88
N LEU A 201 -28.69 -9.39 -23.34
CA LEU A 201 -29.52 -10.05 -24.36
C LEU A 201 -30.96 -10.30 -23.89
N LYS A 202 -31.19 -10.50 -22.59
CA LYS A 202 -32.52 -10.72 -22.00
C LYS A 202 -33.25 -9.40 -21.74
N VAL A 203 -32.57 -8.45 -21.10
CA VAL A 203 -33.19 -7.19 -20.63
C VAL A 203 -33.26 -6.14 -21.74
N ARG A 204 -32.41 -6.25 -22.78
CA ARG A 204 -32.24 -5.29 -23.90
C ARG A 204 -32.10 -3.81 -23.47
N LYS A 205 -31.54 -3.57 -22.28
CA LYS A 205 -31.18 -2.24 -21.78
C LYS A 205 -29.77 -1.82 -22.21
N ASN A 206 -29.26 -0.70 -21.72
CA ASN A 206 -27.93 -0.19 -22.07
C ASN A 206 -26.81 -1.11 -21.57
N TYR A 207 -26.13 -1.82 -22.48
CA TYR A 207 -24.97 -2.67 -22.19
C TYR A 207 -23.86 -1.92 -21.43
N VAL A 208 -23.57 -0.70 -21.88
CA VAL A 208 -22.53 0.17 -21.30
C VAL A 208 -22.80 0.45 -19.82
N LEU A 209 -24.07 0.63 -19.43
CA LEU A 209 -24.43 0.89 -18.04
C LEU A 209 -24.05 -0.28 -17.12
N PHE A 210 -24.21 -1.52 -17.59
CA PHE A 210 -23.83 -2.70 -16.82
C PHE A 210 -22.31 -2.83 -16.69
N VAL A 211 -21.58 -2.56 -17.77
CA VAL A 211 -20.10 -2.58 -17.75
C VAL A 211 -19.57 -1.49 -16.81
N VAL A 212 -20.08 -0.27 -16.90
CA VAL A 212 -19.67 0.84 -16.02
C VAL A 212 -20.01 0.55 -14.56
N ALA A 213 -21.19 0.00 -14.28
CA ALA A 213 -21.58 -0.36 -12.91
C ALA A 213 -20.67 -1.47 -12.33
N LEU A 214 -20.32 -2.47 -13.14
CA LEU A 214 -19.36 -3.52 -12.77
C LEU A 214 -17.97 -2.94 -12.49
N VAL A 215 -17.48 -2.08 -13.39
CA VAL A 215 -16.17 -1.41 -13.24
C VAL A 215 -16.16 -0.55 -11.98
N ALA A 216 -17.21 0.24 -11.75
CA ALA A 216 -17.35 1.08 -10.57
C ALA A 216 -17.32 0.27 -9.26
N GLY A 217 -18.08 -0.84 -9.20
CA GLY A 217 -18.05 -1.75 -8.04
C GLY A 217 -16.66 -2.35 -7.80
N GLY A 218 -16.01 -2.82 -8.86
CA GLY A 218 -14.68 -3.41 -8.77
C GLY A 218 -13.58 -2.42 -8.38
N THR A 219 -13.60 -1.20 -8.91
CA THR A 219 -12.62 -0.15 -8.57
C THR A 219 -12.81 0.39 -7.15
N MET A 220 -14.06 0.46 -6.67
CA MET A 220 -14.37 0.78 -5.28
C MET A 220 -13.73 -0.23 -4.33
N THR A 221 -13.87 -1.53 -4.58
CA THR A 221 -13.24 -2.56 -3.73
C THR A 221 -11.72 -2.49 -3.76
N HIS A 222 -11.14 -2.25 -4.95
CA HIS A 222 -9.70 -2.10 -5.09
C HIS A 222 -9.12 -0.94 -4.28
N SER A 223 -9.93 0.09 -4.01
CA SER A 223 -9.50 1.27 -3.25
C SER A 223 -9.88 1.23 -1.77
N LEU A 224 -11.01 0.60 -1.41
CA LEU A 224 -11.64 0.74 -0.10
C LEU A 224 -11.47 -0.48 0.82
N VAL A 225 -11.20 -1.68 0.27
CA VAL A 225 -11.19 -2.91 1.08
C VAL A 225 -9.74 -3.35 1.33
N PRO A 226 -9.36 -3.61 2.60
CA PRO A 226 -8.02 -4.08 2.96
C PRO A 226 -7.85 -5.59 2.74
N PRO A 227 -7.70 -6.02 1.48
CA PRO A 227 -6.63 -6.97 1.14
C PRO A 227 -5.79 -6.51 -0.06
N THR A 228 -6.04 -5.31 -0.60
CA THR A 228 -5.25 -4.75 -1.70
C THR A 228 -3.94 -4.13 -1.22
N PRO A 229 -2.85 -4.27 -1.99
CA PRO A 229 -1.51 -3.89 -1.55
C PRO A 229 -1.36 -2.40 -1.25
N GLY A 230 -2.17 -1.53 -1.87
CA GLY A 230 -2.14 -0.08 -1.64
C GLY A 230 -2.58 0.31 -0.21
N PRO A 231 -3.83 0.04 0.18
CA PRO A 231 -4.32 0.31 1.54
C PRO A 231 -3.51 -0.41 2.63
N LEU A 232 -3.08 -1.66 2.40
CA LEU A 232 -2.23 -2.40 3.33
C LEU A 232 -0.88 -1.72 3.57
N PHE A 233 -0.24 -1.24 2.50
CA PHE A 233 1.04 -0.55 2.62
C PHE A 233 0.92 0.77 3.40
N VAL A 234 -0.15 1.53 3.16
CA VAL A 234 -0.40 2.79 3.89
C VAL A 234 -0.73 2.52 5.36
N ALA A 235 -1.55 1.51 5.65
CA ALA A 235 -1.84 1.10 7.01
C ALA A 235 -0.56 0.72 7.76
N GLU A 236 0.33 -0.06 7.12
CA GLU A 236 1.59 -0.46 7.74
C GLU A 236 2.53 0.71 8.05
N GLU A 237 2.63 1.70 7.16
CA GLU A 237 3.48 2.87 7.39
C GLU A 237 2.91 3.83 8.45
N LEU A 238 1.58 3.86 8.62
CA LEU A 238 0.89 4.72 9.59
C LEU A 238 0.73 4.07 10.98
N GLY A 239 0.85 2.74 11.10
CA GLY A 239 0.84 1.99 12.36
C GLY A 239 -0.50 1.33 12.65
#